data_AF-A0A357B2J3-F1
#
_entry.id   AF-A0A357B2J3-F1
#
_cell.length_a   1.000
_cell.length_b   1.000
_cell.length_c   1.000
_cell.angle_alpha   90.00
_cell.angle_beta   90.00
_cell.angle_gamma   90.00
#
_symmetry.space_group_name_H-M   'P 1'
#
loop_
_entity.id
_entity.type
_entity.pdbx_description
1 polymer ?
#
loop_
_entity_poly.entity_id
_entity_poly.type
_entity_poly.pdbx_seq_one_letter_code
_entity_poly.pdbx_strand_id
1 'polypeptide(L)'
;MYAYLKEANVRGLLDLGEYSALLHGQIRQMITYDTEKWKTDYVCKPSLFIGSKASEFYPDNRAVADYECAFIRSAQEADGTWAITWSWPEYPEEWSISKNWWKSDWIIKSVKYVKAFEA
;
A
#
# COMPACT_ATOMS: atom_id res chain seq x y z
N MET A 1 -10.05 -3.75 -9.79
CA MET A 1 -11.49 -3.85 -10.07
C MET A 1 -12.09 -2.52 -10.51
N TYR A 2 -12.11 -1.48 -9.66
CA TYR A 2 -12.69 -0.16 -10.03
C TYR A 2 -12.13 0.44 -11.32
N ALA A 3 -10.80 0.57 -11.45
CA ALA A 3 -10.15 1.10 -12.65
C ALA A 3 -10.60 0.35 -13.92
N TYR A 4 -10.67 -0.98 -13.87
CA TYR A 4 -11.15 -1.81 -14.97
C TYR A 4 -12.63 -1.53 -15.31
N LEU A 5 -13.51 -1.40 -14.32
CA LEU A 5 -14.92 -1.07 -14.55
C LEU A 5 -15.09 0.32 -15.20
N LYS A 6 -14.25 1.27 -14.80
CA LYS A 6 -14.19 2.63 -15.36
C LYS A 6 -13.69 2.61 -16.81
N GLU A 7 -12.61 1.90 -17.09
CA GLU A 7 -12.06 1.73 -18.45
C GLU A 7 -13.03 1.01 -19.39
N ALA A 8 -13.71 -0.03 -18.90
CA ALA A 8 -14.72 -0.77 -19.64
C ALA A 8 -16.02 0.02 -19.86
N ASN A 9 -16.16 1.22 -19.28
CA ASN A 9 -17.34 2.09 -19.36
C ASN A 9 -18.63 1.30 -19.08
N VAL A 10 -18.61 0.49 -18.01
CA VAL A 10 -19.76 -0.33 -17.63
C VAL A 10 -20.93 0.59 -17.28
N ARG A 11 -22.06 0.41 -17.97
CA ARG A 11 -23.29 1.18 -17.74
C ARG A 11 -24.43 0.23 -17.36
N GLY A 12 -25.29 0.67 -16.46
CA GLY A 12 -26.53 -0.03 -16.10
C GLY A 12 -26.38 -1.24 -15.15
N LEU A 13 -25.16 -1.69 -14.86
CA LEU A 13 -24.90 -2.74 -13.86
C LEU A 13 -24.62 -2.16 -12.46
N LEU A 14 -23.94 -1.01 -12.42
CA LEU A 14 -23.46 -0.36 -11.20
C LEU A 14 -23.38 1.15 -11.46
N ASP A 15 -23.74 1.95 -10.46
CA ASP A 15 -23.42 3.37 -10.44
C ASP A 15 -21.93 3.57 -10.10
N LEU A 16 -21.12 3.93 -11.09
CA LEU A 16 -19.68 4.14 -10.91
C LEU A 16 -19.35 5.38 -10.08
N GLY A 17 -20.25 6.36 -10.01
CA GLY A 17 -20.11 7.54 -9.16
C GLY A 17 -20.32 7.19 -7.70
N GLU A 18 -21.42 6.50 -7.38
CA GLU A 18 -21.68 5.99 -6.02
C GLU A 18 -20.58 5.03 -5.57
N TYR A 19 -20.17 4.09 -6.44
CA TYR A 19 -19.12 3.14 -6.11
C TYR A 19 -17.77 3.83 -5.85
N SER A 20 -17.44 4.86 -6.63
CA SER A 20 -16.24 5.68 -6.38
C SER A 20 -16.30 6.35 -5.00
N ALA A 21 -17.42 6.99 -4.66
CA ALA A 21 -17.60 7.65 -3.37
C ALA A 21 -17.45 6.68 -2.18
N LEU A 22 -18.00 5.47 -2.31
CA LEU A 22 -17.84 4.41 -1.31
C LEU A 22 -16.38 3.96 -1.17
N LEU A 23 -15.66 3.82 -2.29
CA LEU A 23 -14.24 3.46 -2.28
C LEU A 23 -13.37 4.53 -1.61
N HIS A 24 -13.62 5.81 -1.90
CA HIS A 24 -12.94 6.91 -1.21
C HIS A 24 -13.14 6.82 0.32
N GLY A 25 -14.39 6.60 0.76
CA GLY A 25 -14.71 6.41 2.17
C GLY A 25 -13.98 5.20 2.79
N GLN A 26 -14.01 4.06 2.11
CA GLN A 26 -13.40 2.82 2.61
C GLN A 26 -11.87 2.91 2.67
N ILE A 27 -11.21 3.43 1.63
CA ILE A 27 -9.75 3.58 1.61
C ILE A 27 -9.30 4.47 2.76
N ARG A 28 -10.00 5.58 2.99
CA ARG A 28 -9.72 6.47 4.12
C ARG A 28 -9.84 5.75 5.46
N GLN A 29 -10.82 4.87 5.65
CA GLN A 29 -10.97 4.13 6.91
C GLN A 29 -9.92 3.02 7.08
N MET A 30 -9.44 2.43 5.98
CA MET A 30 -8.47 1.33 6.02
C MET A 30 -7.05 1.80 6.31
N ILE A 31 -6.66 2.98 5.83
CA ILE A 31 -5.29 3.49 6.03
C ILE A 31 -5.03 3.75 7.53
N THR A 32 -3.92 3.23 8.02
CA THR A 32 -3.46 3.50 9.39
C THR A 32 -2.68 4.81 9.41
N TYR A 33 -3.29 5.87 9.95
CA TYR A 33 -2.67 7.20 10.06
C TYR A 33 -1.71 7.35 11.24
N ASP A 34 -1.77 6.44 12.21
CA ASP A 34 -0.82 6.38 13.32
C ASP A 34 0.51 5.81 12.81
N THR A 35 1.45 6.71 12.53
CA THR A 35 2.72 6.38 11.86
C THR A 35 3.70 5.65 12.76
N GLU A 36 3.53 5.72 14.08
CA GLU A 36 4.40 5.01 15.04
C GLU A 36 4.29 3.49 14.87
N LYS A 37 3.12 3.01 14.43
CA LYS A 37 2.85 1.59 14.18
C LYS A 37 3.52 1.04 12.93
N TRP A 38 4.00 1.90 12.03
CA TRP A 38 4.41 1.46 10.69
C TRP A 38 5.70 0.63 10.66
N LYS A 39 6.53 0.73 11.71
CA LYS A 39 7.77 -0.05 11.87
C LYS A 39 7.57 -1.37 12.60
N THR A 40 6.50 -1.51 13.37
CA THR A 40 6.34 -2.63 14.32
C THR A 40 5.14 -3.49 14.02
N ASP A 41 4.10 -2.93 13.42
CA ASP A 41 2.80 -3.58 13.31
C ASP A 41 2.50 -3.94 11.86
N TYR A 42 1.63 -4.93 11.68
CA TYR A 42 1.05 -5.26 10.38
C TYR A 42 -0.17 -4.37 10.11
N VAL A 43 0.06 -3.27 9.39
CA VAL A 43 -0.94 -2.20 9.17
C VAL A 43 -1.10 -1.85 7.70
N CYS A 44 -2.27 -1.30 7.34
CA CYS A 44 -2.54 -0.85 5.99
C CYS A 44 -1.92 0.53 5.73
N LYS A 45 -1.05 0.60 4.72
CA LYS A 45 -0.40 1.83 4.25
C LYS A 45 -0.98 2.28 2.91
N PRO A 46 -0.87 3.57 2.55
CA PRO A 46 -1.40 4.11 1.29
C PRO A 46 -1.02 3.33 0.02
N SER A 47 0.19 2.77 -0.05
CA SER A 47 0.72 2.01 -1.20
C SER A 47 -0.11 0.77 -1.58
N LEU A 48 -0.98 0.29 -0.68
CA LEU A 48 -1.93 -0.79 -0.99
C LEU A 48 -3.05 -0.36 -1.95
N PHE A 49 -3.39 0.94 -1.98
CA PHE A 49 -4.53 1.46 -2.74
C PHE A 49 -4.13 2.52 -3.77
N ILE A 50 -3.04 3.24 -3.50
CA ILE A 50 -2.62 4.42 -4.25
C ILE A 50 -1.30 4.07 -4.93
N GLY A 51 -1.30 3.94 -6.26
CA GLY A 51 -0.09 3.53 -6.99
C GLY A 51 0.82 4.67 -7.43
N SER A 52 0.28 5.89 -7.56
CA SER A 52 1.00 7.09 -7.99
C SER A 52 0.17 8.33 -7.67
N LYS A 53 0.76 9.52 -7.89
CA LYS A 53 0.08 10.82 -7.79
C LYS A 53 -1.09 10.98 -8.78
N ALA A 54 -1.15 10.17 -9.83
CA ALA A 54 -2.24 10.18 -10.81
C ALA A 54 -3.48 9.38 -10.35
N SER A 55 -3.38 8.64 -9.24
CA SER A 55 -4.54 7.96 -8.67
C SER A 55 -5.59 8.96 -8.21
N GLU A 56 -6.87 8.69 -8.49
CA GLU A 56 -7.97 9.53 -8.02
C GLU A 56 -8.12 9.54 -6.49
N PHE A 57 -7.55 8.54 -5.81
CA PHE A 57 -7.55 8.46 -4.35
C PHE A 57 -6.38 9.23 -3.71
N TYR A 58 -5.42 9.74 -4.49
CA TYR A 58 -4.26 10.48 -3.98
C TYR A 58 -4.61 11.81 -3.32
N PRO A 59 -5.44 12.71 -3.91
CA PRO A 59 -5.72 14.02 -3.33
C PRO A 59 -6.18 13.98 -1.87
N ASP A 60 -7.10 13.07 -1.53
CA ASP A 60 -7.64 12.91 -0.17
C ASP A 60 -6.62 12.32 0.82
N ASN A 61 -5.60 11.63 0.31
CA ASN A 61 -4.61 10.88 1.10
C ASN A 61 -3.19 11.41 0.89
N ARG A 62 -3.05 12.61 0.32
CA ARG A 62 -1.77 13.16 -0.12
C ARG A 62 -0.73 13.17 0.98
N ALA A 63 -1.09 13.71 2.15
CA ALA A 63 -0.16 13.87 3.26
C ALA A 63 0.42 12.53 3.73
N VAL A 64 -0.42 11.50 3.86
CA VAL A 64 0.00 10.17 4.34
C VAL A 64 0.75 9.38 3.26
N ALA A 65 0.39 9.55 1.98
CA ALA A 65 1.09 8.93 0.85
C ALA A 65 2.49 9.54 0.63
N ASP A 66 2.60 10.87 0.72
CA ASP A 66 3.89 11.57 0.66
C ASP A 66 4.77 11.17 1.87
N TYR A 67 4.17 11.03 3.06
CA TYR A 67 4.86 10.50 4.24
C TYR A 67 5.36 9.08 4.01
N GLU A 68 4.57 8.18 3.38
CA GLU A 68 5.01 6.82 3.10
C GLU A 68 6.27 6.76 2.24
N CYS A 69 6.39 7.63 1.24
CA CYS A 69 7.61 7.72 0.45
C CYS A 69 8.83 8.08 1.30
N ALA A 70 8.69 9.03 2.24
CA ALA A 70 9.76 9.39 3.16
C ALA A 70 10.06 8.26 4.15
N PHE A 71 9.02 7.61 4.68
CA PHE A 71 9.13 6.48 5.57
C PHE A 71 9.91 5.33 4.93
N ILE A 72 9.56 4.92 3.71
CA ILE A 72 10.21 3.83 2.98
C ILE A 72 11.71 4.10 2.85
N ARG A 73 12.12 5.33 2.48
CA ARG A 73 13.55 5.67 2.38
C ARG A 73 14.26 5.63 3.73
N SER A 74 13.61 6.10 4.78
CA SER A 74 14.20 6.16 6.13
C SER A 74 14.27 4.80 6.83
N ALA A 75 13.40 3.87 6.46
CA ALA A 75 13.24 2.56 7.10
C ALA A 75 13.94 1.43 6.34
N GLN A 76 14.67 1.74 5.28
CA GLN A 76 15.46 0.75 4.55
C GLN A 76 16.66 0.33 5.40
N GLU A 77 16.84 -0.98 5.56
CA GLU A 77 17.97 -1.58 6.26
C GLU A 77 19.25 -1.51 5.41
N ALA A 78 20.41 -1.73 6.04
CA ALA A 78 21.70 -1.67 5.35
C ALA A 78 21.85 -2.71 4.21
N ASP A 79 21.12 -3.82 4.28
CA ASP A 79 21.07 -4.84 3.22
C ASP A 79 20.09 -4.50 2.08
N GLY A 80 19.45 -3.32 2.16
CA GLY A 80 18.45 -2.85 1.20
C GLY A 80 17.05 -3.40 1.41
N THR A 81 16.83 -4.24 2.43
CA THR A 81 15.53 -4.81 2.76
C THR A 81 14.74 -3.91 3.72
N TRP A 82 13.52 -4.31 4.04
CA TRP A 82 12.71 -3.73 5.11
C TRP A 82 12.31 -4.83 6.09
N ALA A 83 12.21 -4.49 7.38
CA ALA A 83 11.81 -5.43 8.41
C ALA A 83 10.37 -5.91 8.20
N ILE A 84 10.17 -7.23 8.16
CA ILE A 84 8.83 -7.83 8.13
C ILE A 84 8.23 -7.78 9.54
N THR A 85 7.07 -7.13 9.69
CA THR A 85 6.45 -6.77 10.98
C THR A 85 5.47 -7.81 11.53
N TRP A 86 5.35 -8.96 10.89
CA TRP A 86 4.53 -10.09 11.36
C TRP A 86 5.34 -11.39 11.35
N SER A 87 4.76 -12.45 11.89
CA SER A 87 5.31 -13.81 11.86
C SER A 87 4.20 -14.85 11.80
N TRP A 88 4.56 -16.09 11.45
CA TRP A 88 3.69 -17.26 11.54
C TRP A 88 4.24 -18.19 12.64
N PRO A 89 3.91 -17.95 13.92
CA PRO A 89 4.53 -18.66 15.04
C PRO A 89 4.20 -20.16 15.04
N GLU A 90 3.05 -20.55 14.48
CA GLU A 90 2.64 -21.96 14.35
C GLU A 90 3.38 -22.70 13.23
N TYR A 91 4.11 -22.00 12.36
CA TYR A 91 4.78 -22.54 11.16
C TYR A 91 6.23 -22.01 11.04
N PRO A 92 7.12 -22.29 12.00
CA PRO A 92 8.43 -21.65 12.08
C PRO A 92 9.36 -22.00 10.90
N GLU A 93 9.27 -23.22 10.36
CA GLU A 93 10.10 -23.68 9.24
C GLU A 93 9.66 -22.99 7.93
N GLU A 94 8.37 -23.01 7.65
CA GLU A 94 7.76 -22.33 6.49
C GLU A 94 7.91 -20.82 6.60
N TRP A 95 7.83 -20.27 7.82
CA TRP A 95 8.03 -18.86 8.07
C TRP A 95 9.45 -18.41 7.73
N SER A 96 10.46 -19.21 8.06
CA SER A 96 11.86 -18.89 7.75
C SER A 96 12.07 -18.67 6.25
N ILE A 97 11.48 -19.54 5.42
CA ILE A 97 11.52 -19.43 3.96
C ILE A 97 10.64 -18.26 3.49
N SER A 98 9.39 -18.21 3.95
CA SER A 98 8.40 -17.22 3.52
C SER A 98 8.81 -15.79 3.85
N LYS A 99 9.47 -15.57 5.00
CA LYS A 99 9.98 -14.25 5.40
C LYS A 99 10.97 -13.69 4.38
N ASN A 100 11.82 -14.53 3.78
CA ASN A 100 12.74 -14.10 2.73
C ASN A 100 11.99 -13.74 1.44
N TRP A 101 10.93 -14.45 1.09
CA TRP A 101 10.09 -14.11 -0.06
C TRP A 101 9.35 -12.79 0.16
N TRP A 102 8.83 -12.56 1.38
CA TRP A 102 8.22 -11.29 1.75
C TRP A 102 9.20 -10.11 1.65
N LYS A 103 10.46 -10.29 2.08
CA LYS A 103 11.50 -9.26 1.89
C LYS A 103 11.68 -8.91 0.41
N SER A 104 11.75 -9.91 -0.47
CA SER A 104 11.88 -9.69 -1.92
C SER A 104 10.67 -8.96 -2.52
N ASP A 105 9.46 -9.37 -2.16
CA ASP A 105 8.22 -8.70 -2.58
C ASP A 105 8.19 -7.24 -2.11
N TRP A 106 8.58 -6.97 -0.86
CA TRP A 106 8.65 -5.64 -0.29
C TRP A 106 9.69 -4.75 -0.96
N ILE A 107 10.87 -5.29 -1.32
CA ILE A 107 11.85 -4.53 -2.11
C ILE A 107 11.23 -4.02 -3.40
N ILE A 108 10.57 -4.89 -4.16
CA ILE A 108 9.96 -4.54 -5.45
C ILE A 108 8.86 -3.49 -5.25
N LYS A 109 7.96 -3.71 -4.29
CA LYS A 109 6.84 -2.79 -4.01
C LYS A 109 7.32 -1.43 -3.54
N SER A 110 8.25 -1.38 -2.59
CA SER A 110 8.83 -0.15 -2.04
C SER A 110 9.52 0.68 -3.13
N VAL A 111 10.40 0.05 -3.93
CA VAL A 111 11.10 0.75 -5.02
C VAL A 111 10.11 1.24 -6.08
N LYS A 112 9.13 0.42 -6.46
CA LYS A 112 8.10 0.81 -7.42
C LYS A 112 7.26 1.99 -6.93
N TYR A 113 6.85 1.97 -5.67
CA TYR A 113 6.04 3.02 -5.07
C TYR A 113 6.80 4.35 -5.00
N VAL A 114 8.03 4.34 -4.48
CA VAL A 114 8.86 5.54 -4.40
C VAL A 114 9.10 6.14 -5.80
N LYS A 115 9.45 5.31 -6.79
CA LYS A 115 9.64 5.77 -8.18
C LYS A 115 8.38 6.39 -8.78
N ALA A 116 7.21 5.82 -8.52
CA ALA A 116 5.94 6.33 -9.04
C ALA A 116 5.52 7.70 -8.45
N PHE A 117 6.14 8.12 -7.34
CA PHE A 117 5.92 9.41 -6.70
C PHE A 117 7.05 10.42 -6.98
N GLU A 118 8.19 9.97 -7.50
CA GLU A 118 9.27 10.83 -8.02
C GLU A 118 9.00 11.33 -9.44
N ALA A 119 8.27 10.55 -10.24
CA ALA A 119 7.82 10.92 -11.58
C ALA A 119 6.76 12.03 -11.57
#